data_AF-A0A177DD62-F1
#
_entry.id   AF-A0A177DD62-F1
#
_cell.length_a   1.000
_cell.length_b   1.000
_cell.length_c   1.000
_cell.angle_alpha   90.00
_cell.angle_beta   90.00
_cell.angle_gamma   90.00
#
_symmetry.space_group_name_H-M   'P 1'
#
loop_
_entity.id
_entity.type
_entity.pdbx_description
1 polymer ?
#
loop_
_entity_poly.entity_id
_entity_poly.type
_entity_poly.pdbx_seq_one_letter_code
_entity_poly.pdbx_strand_id
1 'polypeptide(L)' 'RVSRACDQCRNAREKCDANQPNCSPCLEARRICTYTSNPKKRGLQPGYIRTL' A
#
# COMPACT_ATOMS: atom_id res chain seq x y z
N ARG A 1 14.05 9.80 8.44
CA ARG A 1 13.05 8.77 8.81
C ARG A 1 11.84 9.01 7.89
N VAL A 2 11.38 8.00 7.16
CA VAL A 2 10.35 8.18 6.13
C VAL A 2 8.96 7.96 6.72
N SER A 3 8.01 8.84 6.39
CA SER A 3 6.66 8.83 6.97
C SER A 3 5.73 7.76 6.37
N ARG A 4 5.98 7.33 5.13
CA ARG A 4 5.17 6.32 4.44
C ARG A 4 6.05 5.38 3.61
N ALA A 5 6.17 4.14 4.05
CA ALA A 5 6.80 3.08 3.27
C ALA A 5 5.88 2.61 2.15
N CYS A 6 6.47 2.21 1.02
CA CYS A 6 5.78 1.59 -0.10
C CYS A 6 5.22 0.20 0.27
N ASP A 7 4.24 -0.32 -0.47
CA ASP A 7 3.64 -1.64 -0.17
C ASP A 7 4.67 -2.78 -0.24
N GLN A 8 5.59 -2.72 -1.21
CA GLN A 8 6.65 -3.72 -1.36
C GLN A 8 7.63 -3.69 -0.20
N CYS A 9 8.01 -2.48 0.22
CA CYS A 9 8.92 -2.24 1.33
C CYS A 9 8.30 -2.71 2.65
N ARG A 10 6.98 -2.51 2.81
CA ARG A 10 6.23 -3.05 3.95
C ARG A 10 6.19 -4.57 3.93
N ASN A 11 5.96 -5.19 2.78
CA ASN A 11 5.88 -6.65 2.66
C ASN A 11 7.24 -7.32 2.86
N ALA A 12 8.29 -6.78 2.25
CA ALA A 12 9.66 -7.26 2.37
C ALA A 12 10.36 -6.84 3.66
N ARG A 13 9.70 -6.05 4.52
CA ARG A 13 10.22 -5.54 5.81
C ARG A 13 11.57 -4.82 5.68
N GLU A 14 11.73 -4.08 4.60
CA GLU A 14 12.95 -3.34 4.28
C GLU A 14 12.79 -1.83 4.48
N LYS A 15 13.92 -1.14 4.63
CA LYS A 15 13.93 0.30 4.89
C LYS A 15 13.52 1.05 3.62
N CYS A 16 12.34 1.67 3.62
CA CYS A 16 11.87 2.46 2.49
C CYS A 16 12.43 3.89 2.56
N ASP A 17 13.04 4.37 1.48
CA ASP A 17 13.50 5.75 1.34
C ASP A 17 12.44 6.72 0.80
N ALA A 18 11.27 6.21 0.37
CA ALA A 18 10.18 6.94 -0.28
C ALA A 18 10.60 8.01 -1.31
N ASN A 19 11.67 7.75 -2.05
CA ASN A 19 11.99 8.51 -3.25
C ASN A 19 10.83 8.35 -4.26
N GLN A 20 10.39 9.45 -4.85
CA GLN A 20 9.43 9.47 -5.96
C GLN A 20 10.21 9.53 -7.28
N PRO A 21 9.82 8.76 -8.32
CA PRO A 21 8.61 7.93 -8.45
C PRO A 21 8.72 6.51 -7.85
N ASN A 22 9.94 6.00 -7.63
CA ASN A 22 10.19 4.66 -7.11
C ASN A 22 11.20 4.71 -5.97
N CYS A 23 10.93 3.95 -4.91
CA CYS A 23 11.86 3.83 -3.79
C CYS A 23 13.19 3.17 -4.24
N SER A 24 14.34 3.56 -3.69
CA SER A 24 15.65 2.94 -4.02
C SER A 24 15.64 1.41 -3.94
N PRO A 25 15.14 0.78 -2.86
CA PRO A 25 15.06 -0.68 -2.81
C PRO A 25 14.15 -1.29 -3.88
N CYS A 26 13.06 -0.61 -4.23
CA CYS A 26 12.15 -1.03 -5.28
C CYS A 26 12.81 -0.97 -6.66
N LEU A 27 13.61 0.08 -6.88
CA LEU A 27 14.35 0.30 -8.11
C LEU A 27 15.43 -0.77 -8.29
N GLU A 28 16.20 -1.05 -7.22
CA GLU A 28 17.25 -2.06 -7.22
C GLU A 28 16.69 -3.48 -7.36
N ALA A 29 15.61 -3.79 -6.64
CA ALA A 29 14.91 -5.06 -6.79
C ALA A 29 14.07 -5.16 -8.08
N ARG A 30 14.01 -4.10 -8.89
CA ARG A 30 13.14 -3.96 -10.08
C ARG A 30 11.68 -4.38 -9.80
N ARG A 31 11.17 -4.04 -8.62
CA ARG A 31 9.79 -4.32 -8.21
C ARG A 31 8.89 -3.11 -8.43
N ILE A 32 7.62 -3.38 -8.69
CA ILE A 32 6.61 -2.34 -8.85
C ILE A 32 6.40 -1.61 -7.51
N CYS A 33 6.87 -0.37 -7.44
CA CYS A 33 6.67 0.48 -6.27
C CYS A 33 5.23 1.00 -6.31
N THR A 34 4.37 0.44 -5.46
CA THR A 34 3.00 0.90 -5.32
C THR A 34 2.84 1.56 -3.96
N TYR A 35 2.14 2.69 -3.96
CA TYR A 35 1.65 3.35 -2.76
C TYR A 35 0.13 3.26 -2.77
N THR A 36 -0.40 2.04 -2.89
CA THR A 36 -1.85 1.85 -2.98
C THR A 36 -2.46 2.22 -1.64
N SER A 37 -2.88 3.48 -1.52
CA SER A 37 -3.97 3.86 -0.63
C SER A 37 -5.20 3.17 -1.19
N ASN A 38 -5.36 1.87 -0.92
CA ASN A 38 -6.50 1.12 -1.42
C ASN A 38 -7.69 1.63 -0.60
N PRO A 39 -8.64 2.44 -1.13
CA PRO A 39 -9.94 2.50 -0.52
C PRO A 39 -10.60 1.16 -0.86
N LYS A 40 -10.12 0.07 -0.24
CA LYS A 40 -10.89 -1.15 -0.20
C LYS A 40 -12.16 -0.71 0.48
N LYS A 41 -13.22 -0.59 -0.32
CA LYS A 41 -14.59 -0.32 0.09
C LYS A 41 -14.95 -1.38 1.13
N ARG A 42 -14.54 -1.16 2.38
CA ARG A 42 -14.93 -1.92 3.54
C ARG A 42 -16.26 -1.33 3.95
N GLY A 43 -17.27 -1.74 3.23
CA GLY A 43 -18.66 -1.58 3.59
C GLY A 43 -19.39 -2.78 3.04
N LEU A 44 -20.04 -3.54 3.92
CA LEU A 44 -21.18 -4.35 3.52
C LEU A 44 -22.15 -3.42 2.80
N GLN A 45 -22.72 -3.84 1.66
CA GLN A 45 -23.69 -3.02 0.94
C GLN A 45 -24.77 -2.55 1.93
N PRO A 46 -25.12 -1.24 1.99
CA PRO A 46 -26.08 -0.70 2.95
C PRO A 46 -27.52 -1.25 2.80
N GLY A 47 -27.74 -2.27 1.97
CA GLY A 47 -29.03 -2.94 1.77
C GLY A 47 -29.18 -4.31 2.44
N TYR A 48 -28.14 -4.88 3.08
CA TYR A 48 -28.23 -6.26 3.62
C TYR A 48 -28.80 -6.37 5.05
N ILE A 49 -28.95 -5.26 5.78
CA ILE A 49 -29.51 -5.28 7.16
C ILE A 49 -31.01 -4.97 7.09
N ARG A 50 -31.77 -5.89 6.50
CA ARG A 50 -33.23 -5.88 6.62
C ARG A 50 -33.75 -7.30 6.78
N THR A 51 -33.60 -7.83 7.98
CA THR A 51 -34.36 -9.01 8.40
C THR A 51 -34.80 -8.83 9.86
N LEU A 52 -36.08 -8.43 9.96
CA LEU A 52 -37.09 -8.63 11.01
C LEU A 52 -36.70 -8.36 12.47
#